data_AF-A0AAE6ZJX5-F1
#
_entry.id   AF-A0AAE6ZJX5-F1
#
_cell.length_a   1.000
_cell.length_b   1.000
_cell.length_c   1.000
_cell.angle_alpha   90.00
_cell.angle_beta   90.00
_cell.angle_gamma   90.00
#
_symmetry.space_group_name_H-M   'P 1'
#
loop_
_entity.id
_entity.type
_entity.pdbx_description
1 polymer ?
#
loop_
_entity_poly.entity_id
_entity_poly.type
_entity_poly.pdbx_seq_one_letter_code
_entity_poly.pdbx_strand_id
1 'polypeptide(L)'
;MRLFILINFFSLTSISFSGTVAAHTSEHQNAKDELIRILERNVRYPTELSEKKIASAFSMKIIFNSQGGILKILPSKYFPEKMVAQLTKADLYSKINWEEIFKRKLKEGDALIIPIVAYNSMEKNSTFYEYTLEDLFNYPEDNKFFVDCTIMQTFTLVYRAAVK
;
A
#
# COMPACT_ATOMS: atom_id res chain seq x y z
N MET A 1 -3.14 -76.16 32.24
CA MET A 1 -4.57 -75.93 32.58
C MET A 1 -4.66 -74.64 33.38
N ARG A 2 -5.59 -73.73 32.99
CA ARG A 2 -5.84 -72.34 33.48
C ARG A 2 -4.78 -71.33 33.01
N LEU A 3 -4.95 -70.52 31.96
CA LEU A 3 -6.03 -69.60 31.56
C LEU A 3 -6.34 -68.54 32.61
N PHE A 4 -5.75 -67.35 32.46
CA PHE A 4 -6.30 -66.08 32.94
C PHE A 4 -6.09 -65.00 31.87
N ILE A 5 -7.22 -64.55 31.35
CA ILE A 5 -7.39 -63.45 30.40
C ILE A 5 -7.54 -62.18 31.25
N LEU A 6 -6.75 -61.14 30.95
CA LEU A 6 -7.00 -59.78 31.43
C LEU A 6 -6.96 -58.84 30.23
N ILE A 7 -8.14 -58.61 29.68
CA ILE A 7 -8.45 -57.61 28.67
C ILE A 7 -8.53 -56.27 29.41
N ASN A 8 -7.54 -55.39 29.22
CA ASN A 8 -7.69 -53.99 29.61
C ASN A 8 -8.30 -53.23 28.42
N PHE A 9 -9.61 -52.99 28.52
CA PHE A 9 -10.36 -52.05 27.69
C PHE A 9 -9.96 -50.63 28.09
N PHE A 10 -8.94 -50.06 27.43
CA PHE A 10 -8.73 -48.61 27.44
C PHE A 10 -9.55 -47.99 26.30
N SER A 11 -10.74 -47.53 26.65
CA SER A 11 -11.60 -46.69 25.83
C SER A 11 -10.93 -45.33 25.64
N LEU A 12 -10.21 -45.14 24.54
CA LEU A 12 -9.82 -43.83 24.05
C LEU A 12 -10.99 -43.28 23.24
N THR A 13 -11.82 -42.47 23.91
CA THR A 13 -12.82 -41.65 23.26
C THR A 13 -12.12 -40.61 22.39
N SER A 14 -12.10 -40.87 21.07
CA SER A 14 -11.79 -39.88 20.06
C SER A 14 -12.85 -38.79 20.11
N ILE A 15 -12.62 -37.75 20.91
CA ILE A 15 -13.34 -36.48 20.78
C ILE A 15 -12.85 -35.87 19.47
N SER A 16 -13.50 -36.24 18.38
CA SER A 16 -13.40 -35.54 17.11
C SER A 16 -14.01 -34.17 17.31
N PHE A 17 -13.19 -33.22 17.77
CA PHE A 17 -13.52 -31.81 17.70
C PHE A 17 -13.52 -31.46 16.22
N SER A 18 -14.67 -31.66 15.56
CA SER A 18 -14.99 -31.06 14.27
C SER A 18 -15.10 -29.56 14.51
N GLY A 19 -13.96 -28.93 14.78
CA GLY A 19 -13.79 -27.51 14.58
C GLY A 19 -14.11 -27.30 13.11
N THR A 20 -15.28 -26.74 12.85
CA THR A 20 -15.54 -26.01 11.63
C THR A 20 -14.43 -24.99 11.54
N VAL A 21 -13.37 -25.34 10.79
CA VAL A 21 -12.50 -24.35 10.20
C VAL A 21 -13.45 -23.59 9.30
N ALA A 22 -14.02 -22.51 9.85
CA ALA A 22 -14.55 -21.45 9.06
C ALA A 22 -13.37 -21.04 8.18
N ALA A 23 -13.34 -21.60 6.98
CA ALA A 23 -12.68 -20.98 5.87
C ALA A 23 -13.32 -19.59 5.81
N HIS A 24 -12.68 -18.63 6.49
CA HIS A 24 -12.68 -17.27 6.02
C HIS A 24 -12.11 -17.39 4.61
N THR A 25 -12.99 -17.67 3.67
CA THR A 25 -12.90 -17.13 2.33
C THR A 25 -12.81 -15.63 2.56
N SER A 26 -11.58 -15.14 2.78
CA SER A 26 -11.27 -13.76 2.49
C SER A 26 -11.71 -13.62 1.04
N GLU A 27 -12.83 -12.95 0.81
CA GLU A 27 -13.10 -12.33 -0.49
C GLU A 27 -11.75 -11.85 -1.00
N HIS A 28 -11.32 -12.32 -2.16
CA HIS A 28 -10.06 -11.89 -2.75
C HIS A 28 -10.05 -10.36 -2.76
N GLN A 29 -9.42 -9.75 -1.76
CA GLN A 29 -9.25 -8.31 -1.69
C GLN A 29 -8.29 -7.99 -2.82
N ASN A 30 -8.85 -7.58 -3.95
CA ASN A 30 -8.15 -7.10 -5.11
C ASN A 30 -7.01 -6.17 -4.63
N ALA A 31 -5.77 -6.55 -4.94
CA ALA A 31 -4.59 -5.84 -4.43
C ALA A 31 -4.60 -4.34 -4.75
N LYS A 32 -5.24 -3.94 -5.86
CA LYS A 32 -5.43 -2.52 -6.20
C LYS A 32 -6.38 -1.83 -5.23
N ASP A 33 -7.50 -2.46 -4.89
CA ASP A 33 -8.48 -1.88 -3.97
C ASP A 33 -7.92 -1.76 -2.56
N GLU A 34 -7.10 -2.72 -2.13
CA GLU A 34 -6.41 -2.65 -0.84
C GLU A 34 -5.35 -1.53 -0.83
N LEU A 35 -4.59 -1.35 -1.92
CA LEU A 35 -3.68 -0.21 -2.08
C LEU A 35 -4.44 1.12 -1.96
N ILE A 36 -5.55 1.27 -2.69
CA ILE A 36 -6.38 2.48 -2.63
C ILE A 36 -6.91 2.72 -1.22
N ARG A 37 -7.43 1.70 -0.54
CA ARG A 37 -7.91 1.80 0.85
C ARG A 37 -6.82 2.23 1.82
N ILE A 38 -5.61 1.70 1.67
CA ILE A 38 -4.45 2.10 2.47
C ILE A 38 -4.14 3.58 2.24
N LEU A 39 -4.13 4.05 0.98
CA LEU A 39 -3.93 5.46 0.67
C LEU A 39 -5.03 6.32 1.28
N GLU A 40 -6.31 6.00 1.06
CA GLU A 40 -7.43 6.76 1.61
C GLU A 40 -7.42 6.88 3.14
N ARG A 41 -7.00 5.82 3.84
CA ARG A 41 -6.94 5.81 5.32
C ARG A 41 -5.79 6.59 5.90
N ASN A 42 -4.67 6.70 5.19
CA ASN A 42 -3.42 7.23 5.72
C ASN A 42 -3.02 8.58 5.13
N VAL A 43 -3.48 8.90 3.91
CA VAL A 43 -3.21 10.16 3.26
C VAL A 43 -4.09 11.25 3.89
N ARG A 44 -3.47 12.19 4.60
CA ARG A 44 -4.14 13.40 5.09
C ARG A 44 -3.75 14.60 4.24
N TYR A 45 -4.74 15.43 3.91
CA TYR A 45 -4.48 16.67 3.19
C TYR A 45 -3.57 17.60 4.02
N PRO A 46 -2.42 18.03 3.49
CA PRO A 46 -1.51 18.93 4.21
C PRO A 46 -2.15 20.29 4.49
N THR A 47 -2.13 20.72 5.75
CA THR A 47 -2.69 22.02 6.16
C THR A 47 -2.06 23.19 5.39
N GLU A 48 -0.77 23.11 5.10
CA GLU A 48 -0.03 24.15 4.37
C GLU A 48 -0.54 24.38 2.94
N LEU A 49 -1.02 23.34 2.26
CA LEU A 49 -1.60 23.46 0.92
C LEU A 49 -2.96 24.18 1.00
N SER A 50 -3.71 23.95 2.09
CA SER A 50 -5.01 24.59 2.32
C SER A 50 -4.83 26.07 2.66
N GLU A 51 -3.94 26.38 3.61
CA GLU A 51 -3.64 27.74 4.06
C GLU A 51 -3.10 28.61 2.93
N LYS A 52 -2.23 28.05 2.08
CA LYS A 52 -1.63 28.76 0.95
C LYS A 52 -2.47 28.71 -0.32
N LYS A 53 -3.61 28.01 -0.33
CA LYS A 53 -4.48 27.83 -1.50
C LYS A 53 -3.73 27.25 -2.70
N ILE A 54 -2.93 26.22 -2.45
CA ILE A 54 -2.06 25.60 -3.44
C ILE A 54 -2.64 24.25 -3.85
N ALA A 55 -2.75 24.04 -5.17
CA ALA A 55 -2.89 22.71 -5.75
C ALA A 55 -1.50 22.16 -6.07
N SER A 56 -1.24 20.93 -5.67
CA SER A 56 0.09 20.31 -5.75
C SER A 56 0.01 18.95 -6.41
N ALA A 57 1.03 18.63 -7.21
CA ALA A 57 1.27 17.29 -7.73
C ALA A 57 2.62 16.79 -7.23
N PHE A 58 2.69 15.52 -6.85
CA PHE A 58 3.89 14.85 -6.36
C PHE A 58 3.72 13.34 -6.58
N SER A 59 4.75 12.54 -6.33
CA SER A 59 4.65 11.09 -6.48
C SER A 59 5.49 10.35 -5.46
N MET A 60 5.20 9.07 -5.27
CA MET A 60 6.10 8.17 -4.56
C MET A 60 6.46 6.98 -5.43
N LYS A 61 7.70 6.50 -5.28
CA LYS A 61 8.23 5.30 -5.94
C LYS A 61 8.46 4.22 -4.89
N ILE A 62 7.72 3.12 -4.99
CA ILE A 62 7.92 1.91 -4.20
C ILE A 62 8.83 0.99 -5.00
N ILE A 63 9.92 0.52 -4.41
CA ILE A 63 10.90 -0.36 -5.05
C ILE A 63 10.89 -1.70 -4.33
N PHE A 64 10.88 -2.79 -5.10
CA PHE A 64 10.74 -4.15 -4.59
C PHE A 64 12.06 -4.92 -4.60
N ASN A 65 12.15 -5.90 -3.69
CA ASN A 65 13.20 -6.92 -3.70
C ASN A 65 12.74 -8.17 -4.46
N SER A 66 13.66 -9.12 -4.70
CA SER A 66 13.36 -10.38 -5.40
C SER A 66 12.43 -11.33 -4.63
N GLN A 67 12.21 -11.09 -3.33
CA GLN A 67 11.34 -11.87 -2.47
C GLN A 67 9.89 -11.33 -2.47
N GLY A 68 9.61 -10.29 -3.26
CA GLY A 68 8.29 -9.67 -3.35
C GLY A 68 7.97 -8.67 -2.23
N GLY A 69 8.95 -8.32 -1.40
CA GLY A 69 8.83 -7.30 -0.36
C GLY A 69 9.24 -5.91 -0.85
N ILE A 70 8.90 -4.88 -0.08
CA ILE A 70 9.35 -3.51 -0.33
C ILE A 70 10.80 -3.36 0.15
N LEU A 71 11.68 -2.95 -0.74
CA LEU A 71 13.06 -2.55 -0.44
C LEU A 71 13.12 -1.12 0.07
N LYS A 72 12.50 -0.18 -0.65
CA LYS A 72 12.47 1.25 -0.30
C LYS A 72 11.23 1.96 -0.87
N ILE A 73 10.82 3.04 -0.20
CA ILE A 73 9.79 3.97 -0.70
C ILE A 73 10.43 5.35 -0.77
N LEU A 74 10.46 5.92 -1.97
CA LEU A 74 11.09 7.21 -2.24
C LEU A 74 10.03 8.26 -2.55
N PRO A 75 9.94 9.35 -1.78
CA PRO A 75 9.14 10.51 -2.15
C PRO A 75 9.81 11.26 -3.30
N SER A 76 9.03 11.86 -4.20
CA SER A 76 9.58 12.78 -5.20
C SER A 76 10.03 14.11 -4.57
N LYS A 77 10.78 14.92 -5.32
CA LYS A 77 11.35 16.21 -4.88
C LYS A 77 10.36 17.16 -4.17
N TYR A 78 9.11 17.24 -4.62
CA TYR A 78 8.09 18.15 -4.06
C TYR A 78 7.05 17.44 -3.18
N PHE A 79 7.37 16.25 -2.68
CA PHE A 79 6.48 15.56 -1.76
C PHE A 79 6.33 16.37 -0.46
N PRO A 80 5.11 16.65 0.02
CA PRO A 80 4.91 17.41 1.25
C PRO A 80 5.57 16.73 2.45
N GLU A 81 6.47 17.42 3.15
CA GLU A 81 7.29 16.84 4.24
C GLU A 81 6.43 16.16 5.32
N LYS A 82 5.29 16.77 5.67
CA LYS A 82 4.35 16.24 6.67
C LYS A 82 3.71 14.91 6.27
N MET A 83 3.71 14.58 4.98
CA MET A 83 3.16 13.33 4.45
C MET A 83 4.21 12.23 4.31
N VAL A 84 5.50 12.56 4.23
CA VAL A 84 6.58 11.58 4.01
C VAL A 84 6.49 10.47 5.05
N ALA A 85 6.59 10.82 6.33
CA ALA A 85 6.54 9.82 7.42
C ALA A 85 5.22 9.04 7.51
N GLN A 86 4.14 9.52 6.89
CA GLN A 86 2.82 8.86 6.90
C GLN A 86 2.71 7.81 5.79
N LEU A 87 3.38 8.04 4.66
CA LEU A 87 3.19 7.26 3.44
C LEU A 87 4.43 6.47 3.01
N THR A 88 5.61 6.75 3.54
CA THR A 88 6.84 6.03 3.16
C THR A 88 7.22 4.91 4.12
N LYS A 89 6.28 4.44 4.95
CA LYS A 89 6.48 3.28 5.86
C LYS A 89 6.15 1.98 5.13
N ALA A 90 7.14 1.10 4.94
CA ALA A 90 6.94 -0.18 4.24
C ALA A 90 5.87 -1.06 4.88
N ASP A 91 5.80 -1.11 6.22
CA ASP A 91 4.83 -1.93 6.97
C ASP A 91 3.37 -1.59 6.63
N LEU A 92 3.12 -0.35 6.22
CA LEU A 92 1.78 0.12 5.83
C LEU A 92 1.22 -0.71 4.66
N TYR A 93 2.10 -1.22 3.81
CA TYR A 93 1.75 -1.93 2.59
C TYR A 93 2.08 -3.43 2.64
N SER A 94 2.45 -3.95 3.82
CA SER A 94 2.90 -5.33 4.03
C SER A 94 1.87 -6.40 3.62
N LYS A 95 0.59 -6.05 3.57
CA LYS A 95 -0.52 -6.96 3.22
C LYS A 95 -0.87 -6.98 1.74
N ILE A 96 -0.27 -6.11 0.92
CA ILE A 96 -0.61 -6.01 -0.50
C ILE A 96 0.05 -7.15 -1.28
N ASN A 97 -0.75 -7.86 -2.08
CA ASN A 97 -0.24 -8.82 -3.05
C ASN A 97 0.26 -8.11 -4.31
N TRP A 98 1.54 -7.70 -4.31
CA TRP A 98 2.13 -6.94 -5.41
C TRP A 98 2.16 -7.68 -6.74
N GLU A 99 2.33 -9.00 -6.74
CA GLU A 99 2.36 -9.80 -7.99
C GLU A 99 1.02 -9.71 -8.75
N GLU A 100 -0.09 -9.49 -8.05
CA GLU A 100 -1.39 -9.27 -8.67
C GLU A 100 -1.49 -7.91 -9.38
N ILE A 101 -0.77 -6.89 -8.89
CA ILE A 101 -0.69 -5.57 -9.52
C ILE A 101 0.20 -5.65 -10.77
N PHE A 102 1.36 -6.30 -10.66
CA PHE A 102 2.33 -6.44 -11.76
C PHE A 102 1.94 -7.50 -12.79
N LYS A 103 1.01 -8.40 -12.45
CA LYS A 103 0.62 -9.58 -13.27
C LYS A 103 1.79 -10.51 -13.61
N ARG A 104 2.81 -10.53 -12.75
CA ARG A 104 4.01 -11.39 -12.82
C ARG A 104 4.70 -11.43 -11.46
N LYS A 105 5.65 -12.36 -11.31
CA LYS A 105 6.58 -12.36 -10.17
C LYS A 105 7.43 -11.09 -10.17
N LEU A 106 7.69 -10.57 -8.98
CA LEU A 106 8.56 -9.42 -8.80
C LEU A 106 10.03 -9.80 -8.99
N LYS A 107 10.79 -8.88 -9.55
CA LYS A 107 12.25 -8.91 -9.68
C LYS A 107 12.83 -7.82 -8.79
N GLU A 108 14.08 -8.02 -8.37
CA GLU A 108 14.78 -6.98 -7.62
C GLU A 108 14.90 -5.69 -8.44
N GLY A 109 14.47 -4.59 -7.84
CA GLY A 109 14.48 -3.27 -8.46
C GLY A 109 13.16 -2.88 -9.12
N ASP A 110 12.23 -3.81 -9.37
CA ASP A 110 10.90 -3.47 -9.89
C ASP A 110 10.31 -2.29 -9.11
N ALA A 111 9.64 -1.39 -9.82
CA ALA A 111 9.12 -0.17 -9.22
C ALA A 111 7.64 0.06 -9.52
N LEU A 112 6.90 0.48 -8.50
CA LEU A 112 5.57 1.06 -8.65
C LEU A 112 5.64 2.54 -8.36
N ILE A 113 5.23 3.38 -9.31
CA ILE A 113 5.09 4.82 -9.10
C ILE A 113 3.62 5.14 -8.87
N ILE A 114 3.36 5.92 -7.83
CA ILE A 114 2.03 6.40 -7.45
C ILE A 114 2.02 7.93 -7.57
N PRO A 115 1.53 8.48 -8.69
CA PRO A 115 1.30 9.91 -8.83
C PRO A 115 0.14 10.33 -7.90
N ILE A 116 0.30 11.46 -7.22
CA ILE A 116 -0.68 12.02 -6.29
C ILE A 116 -0.92 13.48 -6.66
N VAL A 117 -2.20 13.86 -6.75
CA VAL A 117 -2.62 15.25 -6.92
C VAL A 117 -3.45 15.65 -5.71
N ALA A 118 -3.06 16.74 -5.05
CA ALA A 118 -3.75 17.31 -3.91
C ALA A 118 -4.34 18.67 -4.28
N TYR A 119 -5.65 18.85 -4.13
CA TYR A 119 -6.31 20.14 -4.33
C TYR A 119 -7.49 20.36 -3.38
N ASN A 120 -7.84 21.63 -3.18
CA ASN A 120 -9.00 22.03 -2.39
C ASN A 120 -10.20 22.27 -3.32
N SER A 121 -11.23 21.43 -3.25
CA SER A 121 -12.40 21.55 -4.14
C SER A 121 -13.29 22.76 -3.83
N MET A 122 -13.11 23.37 -2.66
CA MET A 122 -13.87 24.56 -2.25
C MET A 122 -13.20 25.85 -2.74
N GLU A 123 -11.93 25.79 -3.14
CA GLU A 123 -11.16 26.96 -3.54
C GLU A 123 -11.28 27.20 -5.04
N LYS A 124 -11.83 28.35 -5.42
CA LYS A 124 -12.02 28.73 -6.83
C LYS A 124 -10.73 29.28 -7.46
N ASN A 125 -9.82 29.80 -6.64
CA ASN A 125 -8.59 30.46 -7.08
C ASN A 125 -7.35 29.77 -6.49
N SER A 126 -7.17 28.49 -6.82
CA SER A 126 -5.98 27.75 -6.40
C SER A 126 -4.79 28.12 -7.29
N THR A 127 -3.64 28.39 -6.66
CA THR A 127 -2.38 28.52 -7.41
C THR A 127 -1.84 27.13 -7.68
N PHE A 128 -1.49 26.85 -8.93
CA PHE A 128 -0.76 25.65 -9.30
C PHE A 128 0.73 25.96 -9.26
N TYR A 129 1.51 25.08 -8.66
CA TYR A 129 2.94 25.09 -8.90
C TYR A 129 3.21 24.66 -10.35
N GLU A 130 4.16 25.32 -10.98
CA GLU A 130 4.72 24.86 -12.24
C GLU A 130 5.64 23.67 -11.95
N TYR A 131 5.35 22.54 -12.57
CA TYR A 131 6.13 21.31 -12.44
C TYR A 131 6.67 20.93 -13.81
N THR A 132 7.94 20.55 -13.87
CA THR A 132 8.44 19.75 -14.98
C THR A 132 8.06 18.28 -14.74
N LEU A 133 8.12 17.46 -15.80
CA LEU A 133 8.00 16.01 -15.64
C LEU A 133 9.09 15.46 -14.72
N GLU A 134 10.31 16.01 -14.82
CA GLU A 134 11.44 15.63 -13.97
C GLU A 134 11.11 15.88 -12.50
N ASP A 135 10.47 16.99 -12.16
CA ASP A 135 10.10 17.30 -10.79
C ASP A 135 9.14 16.28 -10.16
N LEU A 136 8.26 15.66 -10.97
CA LEU A 136 7.36 14.59 -10.51
C LEU A 136 8.04 13.24 -10.37
N PHE A 137 9.12 12.98 -11.12
CA PHE A 137 9.80 11.68 -11.16
C PHE A 137 11.26 11.74 -10.72
N ASN A 138 11.67 12.83 -10.05
CA ASN A 138 12.98 12.97 -9.44
C ASN A 138 12.91 12.44 -8.01
N TYR A 139 13.55 11.29 -7.80
CA TYR A 139 13.62 10.60 -6.53
C TYR A 139 15.05 10.63 -5.99
N PRO A 140 15.25 10.92 -4.69
CA PRO A 140 16.57 10.88 -4.10
C PRO A 140 17.17 9.46 -4.21
N GLU A 141 18.48 9.40 -4.48
CA GLU A 141 19.25 8.14 -4.53
C GLU A 141 18.82 7.13 -5.61
N ASP A 142 18.21 7.61 -6.70
CA ASP A 142 17.84 6.77 -7.85
C ASP A 142 18.96 6.74 -8.90
N ASN A 143 20.03 6.00 -8.61
CA ASN A 143 21.23 5.95 -9.47
C ASN A 143 21.16 4.87 -10.57
N LYS A 144 20.04 4.15 -10.71
CA LYS A 144 19.87 3.07 -11.71
C LYS A 144 19.13 3.61 -12.93
N PHE A 145 19.77 3.47 -14.10
CA PHE A 145 19.31 4.06 -15.36
C PHE A 145 18.04 3.43 -15.95
N PHE A 146 17.74 2.15 -15.67
CA PHE A 146 16.53 1.48 -16.18
C PHE A 146 16.02 0.44 -15.20
N VAL A 147 14.73 0.52 -14.89
CA VAL A 147 14.03 -0.45 -14.03
C VAL A 147 12.63 -0.65 -14.57
N ASP A 148 12.17 -1.91 -14.59
CA ASP A 148 10.80 -2.23 -14.99
C ASP A 148 9.83 -1.52 -14.03
N CYS A 149 9.03 -0.61 -14.58
CA CYS A 149 8.18 0.27 -13.79
C CYS A 149 6.72 0.14 -14.20
N THR A 150 5.85 0.06 -13.19
CA THR A 150 4.41 0.27 -13.34
C THR A 150 4.07 1.64 -12.79
N ILE A 151 3.29 2.43 -13.54
CA ILE A 151 2.78 3.72 -13.07
C ILE A 151 1.28 3.55 -12.81
N MET A 152 0.84 3.86 -11.59
CA MET A 152 -0.56 3.86 -11.22
C MET A 152 -1.29 5.04 -11.88
N GLN A 153 -2.58 4.87 -12.16
CA GLN A 153 -3.44 6.04 -12.38
C GLN A 153 -3.34 6.98 -11.17
N THR A 154 -3.33 8.28 -11.44
CA THR A 154 -3.17 9.33 -10.41
C THR A 154 -4.17 9.15 -9.27
N PHE A 155 -3.65 9.14 -8.04
CA PHE A 155 -4.44 9.18 -6.83
C PHE A 155 -4.81 10.63 -6.48
N THR A 156 -6.10 10.88 -6.29
CA THR A 156 -6.60 12.24 -6.07
C THR A 156 -6.96 12.47 -4.61
N LEU A 157 -6.27 13.42 -3.99
CA LEU A 157 -6.51 13.87 -2.62
C LEU A 157 -7.30 15.18 -2.61
N VAL A 158 -8.60 15.08 -2.36
CA VAL A 158 -9.51 16.24 -2.35
C VAL A 158 -9.74 16.73 -0.93
N TYR A 159 -9.36 17.97 -0.62
CA TYR A 159 -9.81 18.62 0.60
C TYR A 159 -11.28 19.03 0.46
N ARG A 160 -12.11 18.53 1.36
CA ARG A 160 -13.50 18.97 1.57
C ARG A 160 -13.58 19.51 2.98
N ALA A 161 -14.01 20.75 3.15
CA ALA A 161 -14.30 21.26 4.48
C ALA A 161 -15.39 20.38 5.12
N ALA A 162 -15.22 20.00 6.38
CA ALA A 162 -16.29 19.35 7.12
C ALA A 162 -17.47 20.32 7.16
N VAL A 163 -18.60 19.93 6.56
CA VAL A 163 -19.86 20.63 6.76
C VAL A 163 -20.18 20.44 8.25
N LYS A 164 -20.05 21.52 9.02
CA LYS A 164 -20.50 21.56 10.41
C LYS A 164 -22.02 21.65 10.45
#